data_AF-A0A0F7CKE7-F1
#
_entry.id   AF-A0A0F7CKE7-F1
#
_cell.length_a   1.000
_cell.length_b   1.000
_cell.length_c   1.000
_cell.angle_alpha   90.00
_cell.angle_beta   90.00
_cell.angle_gamma   90.00
#
_symmetry.space_group_name_H-M   'P 1'
#
loop_
_entity.id
_entity.type
_entity.pdbx_description
1 polymer ?
#
loop_
_entity_poly.entity_id
_entity_poly.type
_entity_poly.pdbx_seq_one_letter_code
_entity_poly.pdbx_strand_id
1 'polypeptide(L)'
;MFAIILAFSGQFSVRAASIGKLITDVNTDKARYTPGSTVIIYANLQNNTNTTISNGTLTVYFKHLGDEVAPPQSQQFNLDAGAASSIAFTWDPPATDYQGYSVEIWAIDASGHILDNMNTAVDVSSTWQKFPRYGYISTFDSQSSDTSYNIAWQLKNYHINAIQFYDWQWKQHVPLAGSADNPSSSWSDIGNRTIYRQTVSDYINAAHSFNAAAINYNLMHGAFSGYEEDGSGVNYQWGLFNDNPPSSQYSNPLPSGWASSALYIFNPANTEWQNYIFNREKEVFSAFPFDGWHIDSLGGGRMYDFHGNPVDMDQTFQGFINNAKASLGKSIVFNSVGNYGQKEAGASNADILYSEMWEGSGQTTYNDLKNSIDSGTLASGGNKATVLAAYMDRNYQENFREFNQGYFNAPGVLLTDATIFASGGAHIELGDGTNMLSLEYFPNKHLIMSDELKKELRNYYDFMVSYQNLLRGGLSNTHNIVYLHDIATSTNATPNTVWTFTKSGNGYDVIHLINLLGVPSNHWRDADATYPVPALQSNVTVKYYYGSGTVNSVSWASPDYDNGKTYTSSFTTGSDDRGNYVTFTVQSLQYWDMIYINKS
;
A
#
# COMPACT_ATOMS: atom_id res chain seq x y z
N MET A 1 -11.63 37.48 23.74
CA MET A 1 -10.70 36.38 23.38
C MET A 1 -10.80 36.24 21.87
N PHE A 2 -9.91 36.93 21.14
CA PHE A 2 -9.96 36.96 19.67
C PHE A 2 -9.33 35.65 19.17
N ALA A 3 -10.13 34.76 18.62
CA ALA A 3 -9.64 33.67 17.79
C ALA A 3 -9.08 34.31 16.51
N ILE A 4 -7.76 34.32 16.36
CA ILE A 4 -7.13 34.67 15.09
C ILE A 4 -7.38 33.47 14.17
N ILE A 5 -8.39 33.59 13.31
CA ILE A 5 -8.59 32.71 12.17
C ILE A 5 -7.45 33.03 11.19
N LEU A 6 -6.46 32.14 11.11
CA LEU A 6 -5.41 32.20 10.08
C LEU A 6 -6.01 31.73 8.75
N ALA A 7 -6.77 32.61 8.10
CA ALA A 7 -7.16 32.41 6.71
C ALA A 7 -5.93 32.68 5.82
N PHE A 8 -5.23 31.62 5.41
CA PHE A 8 -4.20 31.73 4.37
C PHE A 8 -4.87 31.85 2.99
N SER A 9 -5.49 32.99 2.73
CA SER A 9 -5.91 33.37 1.37
C SER A 9 -4.73 34.01 0.64
N GLY A 10 -4.03 33.24 -0.20
CA GLY A 10 -3.24 33.76 -1.31
C GLY A 10 -1.74 34.01 -1.08
N GLN A 11 -0.95 33.40 -1.97
CA GLN A 11 0.34 33.85 -2.53
C GLN A 11 1.63 33.96 -1.68
N PHE A 12 1.63 33.71 -0.37
CA PHE A 12 2.91 33.60 0.38
C PHE A 12 2.99 32.30 1.18
N SER A 13 3.85 31.38 0.71
CA SER A 13 4.38 30.28 1.52
C SER A 13 5.20 30.88 2.65
N VAL A 14 4.60 31.14 3.81
CA VAL A 14 5.36 31.49 5.02
C VAL A 14 6.07 30.23 5.48
N ARG A 15 7.34 30.07 5.07
CA ARG A 15 8.16 28.91 5.46
C ARG A 15 8.50 29.00 6.95
N ALA A 16 8.41 27.87 7.65
CA ALA A 16 8.76 27.81 9.06
C ALA A 16 10.25 28.16 9.28
N ALA A 17 10.54 28.84 10.38
CA ALA A 17 11.90 29.32 10.67
C ALA A 17 12.90 28.19 10.99
N SER A 18 12.39 27.01 11.37
CA SER A 18 13.20 25.87 11.82
C SER A 18 12.59 24.52 11.46
N ILE A 19 12.20 24.33 10.18
CA ILE A 19 11.61 23.07 9.67
C ILE A 19 12.43 21.86 10.14
N GLY A 20 11.74 20.90 10.76
CA GLY A 20 12.31 19.63 11.21
C GLY A 20 13.22 19.72 12.44
N LYS A 21 13.23 20.86 13.15
CA LYS A 21 14.01 21.04 14.39
C LYS A 21 13.17 20.99 15.66
N LEU A 22 11.85 20.82 15.56
CA LEU A 22 10.97 20.77 16.72
C LEU A 22 10.01 19.59 16.68
N ILE A 23 9.19 19.47 15.64
CA ILE A 23 8.22 18.37 15.52
C ILE A 23 8.94 17.19 14.90
N THR A 24 9.09 16.09 15.65
CA THR A 24 9.83 14.90 15.20
C THR A 24 8.95 13.84 14.58
N ASP A 25 7.69 13.74 15.02
CA ASP A 25 6.70 12.84 14.45
C ASP A 25 5.29 13.33 14.77
N VAL A 26 4.38 13.11 13.83
CA VAL A 26 2.93 13.21 14.04
C VAL A 26 2.33 11.89 13.63
N ASN A 27 1.57 11.25 14.52
CA ASN A 27 0.94 9.98 14.24
C ASN A 27 -0.41 9.83 14.97
N THR A 28 -1.13 8.76 14.67
CA THR A 28 -2.45 8.44 15.21
C THR A 28 -2.40 7.15 16.04
N ASP A 29 -3.37 6.88 16.89
CA ASP A 29 -3.42 5.63 17.68
C ASP A 29 -3.72 4.37 16.83
N LYS A 30 -4.33 4.50 15.65
CA LYS A 30 -4.74 3.38 14.78
C LYS A 30 -4.48 3.69 13.31
N ALA A 31 -4.39 2.63 12.50
CA ALA A 31 -4.20 2.71 11.05
C ALA A 31 -5.52 3.02 10.28
N ARG A 32 -6.66 2.79 10.92
CA ARG A 32 -8.01 2.98 10.37
C ARG A 32 -9.04 3.12 11.49
N TYR A 33 -10.08 3.90 11.25
CA TYR A 33 -11.16 4.16 12.21
C TYR A 33 -12.50 3.77 11.58
N THR A 34 -13.38 3.13 12.37
CA THR A 34 -14.78 2.97 11.95
C THR A 34 -15.52 4.29 12.16
N PRO A 35 -16.54 4.61 11.34
CA PRO A 35 -17.33 5.83 11.53
C PRO A 35 -17.84 6.00 12.97
N GLY A 36 -17.65 7.21 13.52
CA GLY A 36 -18.01 7.53 14.90
C GLY A 36 -16.96 7.14 15.96
N SER A 37 -15.81 6.57 15.55
CA SER A 37 -14.67 6.37 16.45
C SER A 37 -13.92 7.67 16.69
N THR A 38 -13.53 7.91 17.94
CA THR A 38 -12.58 8.96 18.32
C THR A 38 -11.17 8.61 17.86
N VAL A 39 -10.45 9.61 17.38
CA VAL A 39 -9.03 9.55 16.96
C VAL A 39 -8.17 10.22 18.02
N ILE A 40 -7.07 9.57 18.41
CA ILE A 40 -6.02 10.18 19.23
C ILE A 40 -4.82 10.50 18.32
N ILE A 41 -4.37 11.74 18.35
CA ILE A 41 -3.25 12.23 17.56
C ILE A 41 -2.11 12.59 18.52
N TYR A 42 -0.92 12.09 18.24
CA TYR A 42 0.28 12.36 19.03
C TYR A 42 1.22 13.26 18.23
N ALA A 43 1.60 14.40 18.83
CA ALA A 43 2.65 15.27 18.34
C ALA A 43 3.89 15.09 19.23
N ASN A 44 4.92 14.47 18.68
CA ASN A 44 6.19 14.29 19.36
C ASN A 44 7.11 15.48 19.06
N LEU A 45 7.66 16.06 20.11
CA LEU A 45 8.51 17.24 20.05
C LEU A 45 9.91 16.93 20.59
N GLN A 46 10.92 17.44 19.91
CA GLN A 46 12.31 17.50 20.38
C GLN A 46 12.85 18.89 20.03
N ASN A 47 13.14 19.71 21.03
CA ASN A 47 13.61 21.07 20.78
C ASN A 47 15.09 21.09 20.38
N ASN A 48 15.36 21.12 19.07
CA ASN A 48 16.68 21.28 18.47
C ASN A 48 16.91 22.70 17.93
N THR A 49 16.18 23.71 18.40
CA THR A 49 16.34 25.11 17.97
C THR A 49 17.49 25.84 18.69
N ASN A 50 18.16 25.17 19.65
CA ASN A 50 19.21 25.71 20.54
C ASN A 50 18.75 26.84 21.49
N THR A 51 17.44 27.05 21.62
CA THR A 51 16.86 28.07 22.50
C THR A 51 15.64 27.51 23.22
N THR A 52 15.40 27.89 24.47
CA THR A 52 14.14 27.55 25.15
C THR A 52 12.96 28.18 24.42
N ILE A 53 11.92 27.39 24.17
CA ILE A 53 10.64 27.85 23.62
C ILE A 53 9.70 28.07 24.81
N SER A 54 9.32 29.32 25.04
CA SER A 54 8.38 29.71 26.10
C SER A 54 7.07 30.19 25.50
N ASN A 55 5.95 29.75 26.05
CA ASN A 55 4.59 30.03 25.56
C ASN A 55 4.42 29.70 24.06
N GLY A 56 5.06 28.62 23.60
CA GLY A 56 4.80 28.06 22.28
C GLY A 56 3.38 27.50 22.21
N THR A 57 2.80 27.44 21.02
CA THR A 57 1.49 26.84 20.79
C THR A 57 1.59 25.81 19.66
N LEU A 58 1.12 24.59 19.90
CA LEU A 58 0.80 23.64 18.85
C LEU A 58 -0.65 23.85 18.44
N THR A 59 -0.91 23.95 17.14
CA THR A 59 -2.27 23.98 16.58
C THR A 59 -2.44 22.87 15.56
N VAL A 60 -3.50 22.07 15.68
CA VAL A 60 -3.87 21.01 14.74
C VAL A 60 -5.10 21.41 13.94
N TYR A 61 -5.04 21.18 12.62
CA TYR A 61 -6.12 21.41 11.67
C TYR A 61 -6.55 20.09 11.05
N PHE A 62 -7.86 19.92 10.83
CA PHE A 62 -8.44 18.70 10.27
C PHE A 62 -9.08 19.03 8.93
N LYS A 63 -8.60 18.40 7.85
CA LYS A 63 -9.05 18.72 6.50
C LYS A 63 -9.49 17.51 5.73
N HIS A 64 -10.59 17.65 4.99
CA HIS A 64 -10.96 16.74 3.92
C HIS A 64 -10.63 17.43 2.61
N LEU A 65 -9.68 16.87 1.86
CA LEU A 65 -9.06 17.57 0.72
C LEU A 65 -8.49 18.92 1.18
N GLY A 66 -8.98 20.03 0.62
CA GLY A 66 -8.58 21.39 1.01
C GLY A 66 -9.41 22.03 2.12
N ASP A 67 -10.56 21.43 2.47
CA ASP A 67 -11.57 22.08 3.30
C ASP A 67 -11.43 21.66 4.77
N GLU A 68 -11.49 22.63 5.69
CA GLU A 68 -11.52 22.36 7.12
C GLU A 68 -12.87 21.70 7.52
N VAL A 69 -12.79 20.56 8.19
CA VAL A 69 -13.98 19.78 8.60
C VAL A 69 -14.31 19.90 10.09
N ALA A 70 -13.43 20.53 10.86
CA ALA A 70 -13.63 20.82 12.27
C ALA A 70 -12.82 22.07 12.68
N PRO A 71 -13.23 22.79 13.74
CA PRO A 71 -12.42 23.88 14.29
C PRO A 71 -11.03 23.39 14.70
N PRO A 72 -9.97 24.18 14.48
CA PRO A 72 -8.63 23.82 14.91
C PRO A 72 -8.55 23.72 16.43
N GLN A 73 -7.71 22.82 16.92
CA GLN A 73 -7.42 22.66 18.35
C GLN A 73 -6.01 23.16 18.65
N SER A 74 -5.82 23.82 19.81
CA SER A 74 -4.51 24.34 20.19
C SER A 74 -4.14 23.97 21.62
N GLN A 75 -2.87 23.69 21.86
CA GLN A 75 -2.31 23.50 23.20
C GLN A 75 -1.00 24.29 23.35
N GLN A 76 -0.83 24.94 24.50
CA GLN A 76 0.41 25.64 24.82
C GLN A 76 1.47 24.67 25.34
N PHE A 77 2.73 24.95 25.03
CA PHE A 77 3.86 24.20 25.55
C PHE A 77 5.03 25.11 25.90
N ASN A 78 5.84 24.65 26.84
CA ASN A 78 7.16 25.19 27.13
C ASN A 78 8.15 24.05 26.96
N LEU A 79 9.26 24.29 26.27
CA LEU A 79 10.24 23.24 25.98
C LEU A 79 11.64 23.82 26.00
N ASP A 80 12.45 23.38 26.96
CA ASP A 80 13.86 23.77 27.06
C ASP A 80 14.67 23.27 25.86
N ALA A 81 15.78 23.94 25.56
CA ALA A 81 16.70 23.50 24.51
C ALA A 81 17.19 22.06 24.80
N GLY A 82 17.04 21.16 23.83
CA GLY A 82 17.39 19.74 23.95
C GLY A 82 16.36 18.87 24.66
N ALA A 83 15.26 19.43 25.19
CA ALA A 83 14.21 18.64 25.84
C ALA A 83 13.22 18.03 24.84
N ALA A 84 12.59 16.93 25.25
CA ALA A 84 11.54 16.23 24.49
C ALA A 84 10.18 16.33 25.20
N SER A 85 9.09 16.29 24.43
CA SER A 85 7.72 16.20 24.95
C SER A 85 6.83 15.47 23.96
N SER A 86 5.68 14.97 24.43
CA SER A 86 4.63 14.41 23.58
C SER A 86 3.30 15.01 23.99
N ILE A 87 2.59 15.57 23.03
CA ILE A 87 1.30 16.24 23.24
C ILE A 87 0.24 15.49 22.45
N ALA A 88 -0.86 15.14 23.12
CA ALA A 88 -1.96 14.41 22.52
C ALA A 88 -3.17 15.33 22.26
N PHE A 89 -3.78 15.15 21.09
CA PHE A 89 -5.07 15.74 20.71
C PHE A 89 -6.10 14.63 20.53
N THR A 90 -7.37 14.99 20.66
CA THR A 90 -8.49 14.06 20.49
C THR A 90 -9.48 14.68 19.52
N TRP A 91 -9.87 13.91 18.51
CA TRP A 91 -10.74 14.38 17.45
C TRP A 91 -11.81 13.34 17.11
N ASP A 92 -13.06 13.80 16.99
CA ASP A 92 -14.18 13.00 16.49
C ASP A 92 -14.41 13.39 15.02
N PRO A 93 -13.94 12.58 14.05
CA PRO A 93 -14.10 12.88 12.63
C PRO A 93 -15.58 12.80 12.20
N PRO A 94 -15.96 13.44 11.09
CA PRO A 94 -17.28 13.26 10.50
C PRO A 94 -17.61 11.77 10.30
N ALA A 95 -18.85 11.39 10.59
CA ALA A 95 -19.31 9.99 10.58
C ALA A 95 -19.57 9.42 9.18
N THR A 96 -19.21 10.15 8.11
CA THR A 96 -19.30 9.63 6.74
C THR A 96 -18.24 8.55 6.56
N ASP A 97 -18.67 7.36 6.16
CA ASP A 97 -17.79 6.24 5.91
C ASP A 97 -16.93 6.46 4.65
N TYR A 98 -15.76 5.84 4.63
CA TYR A 98 -14.81 5.85 3.53
C TYR A 98 -14.22 7.23 3.19
N GLN A 99 -13.80 7.97 4.20
CA GLN A 99 -13.25 9.31 4.07
C GLN A 99 -11.80 9.37 4.55
N GLY A 100 -10.94 9.93 3.71
CA GLY A 100 -9.58 10.31 4.06
C GLY A 100 -9.52 11.76 4.54
N TYR A 101 -8.65 12.02 5.51
CA TYR A 101 -8.42 13.36 6.06
C TYR A 101 -6.93 13.61 6.24
N SER A 102 -6.52 14.86 6.01
CA SER A 102 -5.21 15.37 6.42
C SER A 102 -5.31 16.01 7.80
N VAL A 103 -4.31 15.75 8.63
CA VAL A 103 -4.13 16.36 9.95
C VAL A 103 -2.84 17.18 9.91
N GLU A 104 -2.97 18.50 9.87
CA GLU A 104 -1.82 19.42 9.77
C GLU A 104 -1.50 20.02 11.14
N ILE A 105 -0.27 19.84 11.64
CA ILE A 105 0.19 20.40 12.92
C ILE A 105 1.20 21.52 12.68
N TRP A 106 0.98 22.64 13.37
CA TRP A 106 1.82 23.82 13.32
C TRP A 106 2.30 24.19 14.72
N ALA A 107 3.61 24.32 14.90
CA ALA A 107 4.21 24.91 16.07
C ALA A 107 4.47 26.40 15.83
N ILE A 108 3.92 27.26 16.69
CA ILE A 108 4.12 28.70 16.65
C ILE A 108 4.71 29.20 17.97
N ASP A 109 5.54 30.24 17.91
CA ASP A 109 6.06 30.90 19.11
C ASP A 109 5.06 31.91 19.68
N ALA A 110 5.41 32.50 20.84
CA ALA A 110 4.59 33.48 21.53
C ALA A 110 4.35 34.78 20.72
N SER A 111 5.18 35.06 19.72
CA SER A 111 5.06 36.21 18.82
C SER A 111 4.29 35.89 17.53
N GLY A 112 3.83 34.66 17.36
CA GLY A 112 3.07 34.20 16.20
C GLY A 112 3.93 33.75 15.02
N HIS A 113 5.25 33.60 15.19
CA HIS A 113 6.09 33.05 14.13
C HIS A 113 5.97 31.52 14.06
N ILE A 114 5.90 30.98 12.85
CA ILE A 114 5.89 29.54 12.63
C ILE A 114 7.30 28.98 12.87
N LEU A 115 7.40 28.10 13.86
CA LEU A 115 8.63 27.39 14.22
C LEU A 115 8.82 26.15 13.35
N ASP A 116 7.77 25.33 13.23
CA ASP A 116 7.82 24.05 12.53
C ASP A 116 6.41 23.59 12.12
N ASN A 117 6.32 22.64 11.19
CA ASN A 117 5.07 22.00 10.80
C ASN A 117 5.29 20.56 10.31
N MET A 118 4.31 19.70 10.56
CA MET A 118 4.30 18.31 10.08
C MET A 118 2.84 17.84 9.95
N ASN A 119 2.60 16.92 9.01
CA ASN A 119 1.26 16.39 8.76
C ASN A 119 1.22 14.89 9.05
N THR A 120 0.03 14.38 9.29
CA THR A 120 -0.31 12.95 9.13
C THR A 120 -1.70 12.83 8.50
N ALA A 121 -2.23 11.63 8.42
CA ALA A 121 -3.53 11.35 7.83
C ALA A 121 -4.41 10.47 8.72
N VAL A 122 -5.72 10.53 8.48
CA VAL A 122 -6.72 9.69 9.16
C VAL A 122 -7.62 9.04 8.11
N ASP A 123 -7.75 7.72 8.18
CA ASP A 123 -8.70 6.94 7.39
C ASP A 123 -9.92 6.56 8.23
N VAL A 124 -11.09 7.12 7.88
CA VAL A 124 -12.38 6.68 8.42
C VAL A 124 -13.01 5.74 7.41
N SER A 125 -12.84 4.43 7.64
CA SER A 125 -13.37 3.36 6.79
C SER A 125 -13.84 2.21 7.66
N SER A 126 -15.07 1.74 7.48
CA SER A 126 -15.64 0.60 8.22
C SER A 126 -14.92 -0.72 7.93
N THR A 127 -14.37 -0.87 6.73
CA THR A 127 -13.58 -2.02 6.27
C THR A 127 -12.31 -1.56 5.56
N TRP A 128 -11.24 -2.35 5.67
CA TRP A 128 -9.96 -2.11 5.01
C TRP A 128 -10.04 -2.30 3.48
N GLN A 129 -11.02 -3.07 3.01
CA GLN A 129 -11.10 -3.59 1.64
C GLN A 129 -11.30 -2.51 0.57
N LYS A 130 -11.93 -1.38 0.93
CA LYS A 130 -12.12 -0.27 -0.01
C LYS A 130 -10.82 0.47 -0.30
N PHE A 131 -10.00 0.65 0.73
CA PHE A 131 -8.73 1.37 0.66
C PHE A 131 -7.61 0.56 1.29
N PRO A 132 -7.24 -0.59 0.69
CA PRO A 132 -6.22 -1.45 1.26
C PRO A 132 -4.87 -0.71 1.27
N ARG A 133 -4.16 -0.85 2.39
CA ARG A 133 -2.76 -0.44 2.59
C ARG A 133 -2.10 -1.65 3.22
N TYR A 134 -1.58 -2.50 2.35
CA TYR A 134 -1.25 -3.88 2.69
C TYR A 134 0.25 -3.98 2.99
N GLY A 135 0.61 -4.40 4.19
CA GLY A 135 2.00 -4.68 4.56
C GLY A 135 2.22 -6.16 4.82
N TYR A 136 3.38 -6.51 5.35
CA TYR A 136 3.72 -7.90 5.68
C TYR A 136 4.46 -8.06 7.01
N ILE A 137 4.38 -9.28 7.55
CA ILE A 137 5.29 -9.80 8.58
C ILE A 137 5.81 -11.14 8.07
N SER A 138 7.12 -11.33 8.10
CA SER A 138 7.77 -12.53 7.57
C SER A 138 8.67 -13.24 8.57
N THR A 139 8.98 -12.61 9.72
CA THR A 139 9.84 -13.20 10.77
C THR A 139 9.08 -13.38 12.08
N PHE A 140 9.22 -14.58 12.67
CA PHE A 140 8.43 -15.03 13.83
C PHE A 140 9.31 -15.64 14.93
N ASP A 141 10.49 -15.06 15.15
CA ASP A 141 11.45 -15.48 16.15
C ASP A 141 10.89 -15.38 17.57
N SER A 142 11.54 -16.04 18.53
CA SER A 142 11.20 -15.89 19.94
C SER A 142 11.50 -14.47 20.41
N GLN A 143 10.46 -13.72 20.77
CA GLN A 143 10.58 -12.33 21.23
C GLN A 143 9.50 -12.00 22.27
N SER A 144 9.62 -10.81 22.88
CA SER A 144 8.58 -10.30 23.77
C SER A 144 7.40 -9.73 22.98
N SER A 145 6.23 -9.69 23.61
CA SER A 145 5.04 -9.03 23.08
C SER A 145 5.27 -7.55 22.75
N ASP A 146 6.11 -6.85 23.54
CA ASP A 146 6.46 -5.45 23.31
C ASP A 146 7.24 -5.26 22.01
N THR A 147 8.14 -6.19 21.69
CA THR A 147 8.87 -6.17 20.40
C THR A 147 7.89 -6.35 19.24
N SER A 148 6.98 -7.32 19.34
CA SER A 148 5.95 -7.55 18.32
C SER A 148 5.03 -6.33 18.14
N TYR A 149 4.61 -5.73 19.26
CA TYR A 149 3.79 -4.52 19.28
C TYR A 149 4.50 -3.33 18.63
N ASN A 150 5.79 -3.12 18.95
CA ASN A 150 6.57 -2.02 18.37
C ASN A 150 6.78 -2.16 16.86
N ILE A 151 7.01 -3.38 16.38
CA ILE A 151 7.12 -3.68 14.94
C ILE A 151 5.79 -3.40 14.23
N ALA A 152 4.66 -3.86 14.78
CA ALA A 152 3.34 -3.55 14.22
C ALA A 152 3.01 -2.05 14.30
N TRP A 153 3.44 -1.36 15.37
CA TRP A 153 3.28 0.09 15.53
C TRP A 153 4.03 0.88 14.45
N GLN A 154 5.23 0.43 14.07
CA GLN A 154 5.99 1.02 12.96
C GLN A 154 5.23 0.91 11.64
N LEU A 155 4.62 -0.24 11.34
CA LEU A 155 3.76 -0.39 10.16
C LEU A 155 2.52 0.50 10.22
N LYS A 156 1.89 0.59 11.41
CA LYS A 156 0.75 1.50 11.62
C LYS A 156 1.10 2.95 11.31
N ASN A 157 2.34 3.39 11.55
CA ASN A 157 2.75 4.76 11.20
C ASN A 157 2.71 5.06 9.69
N TYR A 158 2.68 4.03 8.83
CA TYR A 158 2.39 4.15 7.39
C TYR A 158 0.92 3.86 7.06
N HIS A 159 0.04 3.84 8.07
CA HIS A 159 -1.38 3.53 7.96
C HIS A 159 -1.68 2.12 7.42
N ILE A 160 -0.75 1.18 7.54
CA ILE A 160 -0.97 -0.20 7.11
C ILE A 160 -2.19 -0.80 7.83
N ASN A 161 -3.22 -1.15 7.07
CA ASN A 161 -4.54 -1.57 7.57
C ASN A 161 -4.87 -3.03 7.26
N ALA A 162 -3.97 -3.73 6.58
CA ALA A 162 -3.96 -5.18 6.43
C ALA A 162 -2.51 -5.67 6.40
N ILE A 163 -2.24 -6.84 6.97
CA ILE A 163 -0.88 -7.39 7.12
C ILE A 163 -0.91 -8.85 6.67
N GLN A 164 -0.08 -9.19 5.68
CA GLN A 164 0.13 -10.56 5.23
C GLN A 164 1.16 -11.23 6.16
N PHE A 165 0.82 -12.39 6.71
CA PHE A 165 1.73 -13.18 7.53
C PHE A 165 2.37 -14.23 6.61
N TYR A 166 3.55 -13.93 6.07
CA TYR A 166 4.20 -14.71 5.04
C TYR A 166 5.06 -15.84 5.63
N ASP A 167 4.92 -17.07 5.11
CA ASP A 167 5.62 -18.28 5.57
C ASP A 167 5.55 -18.51 7.09
N TRP A 168 4.41 -18.20 7.70
CA TRP A 168 4.18 -18.47 9.13
C TRP A 168 3.75 -19.92 9.37
N GLN A 169 3.13 -20.59 8.39
CA GLN A 169 2.50 -21.90 8.59
C GLN A 169 3.51 -23.06 8.67
N TRP A 170 3.07 -24.22 9.15
CA TRP A 170 3.92 -25.42 9.25
C TRP A 170 4.19 -26.10 7.91
N LYS A 171 3.12 -26.48 7.19
CA LYS A 171 3.16 -27.05 5.84
C LYS A 171 1.99 -26.52 5.03
N GLN A 172 2.09 -26.44 3.71
CA GLN A 172 1.00 -25.91 2.87
C GLN A 172 -0.28 -26.74 2.98
N HIS A 173 -0.16 -28.08 3.03
CA HIS A 173 -1.30 -28.99 3.17
C HIS A 173 -1.66 -29.34 4.63
N VAL A 174 -0.86 -28.90 5.61
CA VAL A 174 -1.11 -29.02 7.06
C VAL A 174 -0.62 -27.74 7.76
N PRO A 175 -1.29 -26.60 7.56
CA PRO A 175 -0.79 -25.30 8.00
C PRO A 175 -0.65 -25.16 9.51
N LEU A 176 -1.53 -25.81 10.29
CA LEU A 176 -1.47 -25.81 11.74
C LEU A 176 -0.57 -26.93 12.28
N ALA A 177 0.50 -26.57 13.01
CA ALA A 177 1.24 -27.52 13.82
C ALA A 177 0.48 -27.82 15.13
N GLY A 178 0.26 -29.11 15.42
CA GLY A 178 -0.52 -29.56 16.58
C GLY A 178 -2.00 -29.74 16.23
N SER A 179 -2.91 -29.30 17.11
CA SER A 179 -4.35 -29.31 16.86
C SER A 179 -4.96 -27.94 17.16
N ALA A 180 -6.21 -27.68 16.74
CA ALA A 180 -6.88 -26.41 17.01
C ALA A 180 -6.97 -26.07 18.52
N ASP A 181 -7.22 -27.08 19.36
CA ASP A 181 -7.31 -26.92 20.83
C ASP A 181 -5.95 -26.86 21.52
N ASN A 182 -4.94 -27.50 20.92
CA ASN A 182 -3.58 -27.52 21.45
C ASN A 182 -2.53 -27.29 20.34
N PRO A 183 -2.45 -26.07 19.77
CA PRO A 183 -1.42 -25.75 18.79
C PRO A 183 -0.03 -25.86 19.40
N SER A 184 0.92 -26.39 18.65
CA SER A 184 2.32 -26.51 19.08
C SER A 184 2.89 -25.15 19.47
N SER A 185 3.79 -25.12 20.46
CA SER A 185 4.44 -23.87 20.91
C SER A 185 5.37 -23.27 19.84
N SER A 186 5.90 -24.11 18.96
CA SER A 186 6.72 -23.73 17.81
C SER A 186 6.72 -24.83 16.76
N TRP A 187 7.13 -24.49 15.53
CA TRP A 187 7.30 -25.40 14.40
C TRP A 187 8.34 -24.86 13.41
N SER A 188 8.76 -25.68 12.46
CA SER A 188 9.61 -25.24 11.34
C SER A 188 8.72 -24.84 10.15
N ASP A 189 8.97 -23.69 9.53
CA ASP A 189 8.31 -23.33 8.27
C ASP A 189 8.95 -24.04 7.07
N ILE A 190 8.49 -23.70 5.87
CA ILE A 190 9.03 -24.21 4.60
C ILE A 190 10.53 -23.94 4.41
N GLY A 191 11.02 -22.78 4.88
CA GLY A 191 12.42 -22.39 4.87
C GLY A 191 13.26 -22.97 6.00
N ASN A 192 12.72 -23.90 6.80
CA ASN A 192 13.33 -24.46 8.02
C ASN A 192 13.64 -23.42 9.12
N ARG A 193 12.98 -22.27 9.10
CA ARG A 193 13.03 -21.27 10.17
C ARG A 193 12.11 -21.70 11.30
N THR A 194 12.48 -21.38 12.54
CA THR A 194 11.63 -21.70 13.69
C THR A 194 10.59 -20.60 13.86
N ILE A 195 9.32 -20.99 13.80
CA ILE A 195 8.17 -20.12 14.04
C ILE A 195 7.69 -20.33 15.46
N TYR A 196 7.50 -19.24 16.21
CA TYR A 196 6.98 -19.29 17.57
C TYR A 196 5.49 -18.89 17.60
N ARG A 197 4.65 -19.77 18.17
CA ARG A 197 3.21 -19.55 18.32
C ARG A 197 2.88 -18.24 19.03
N GLN A 198 3.65 -17.94 20.08
CA GLN A 198 3.45 -16.72 20.87
C GLN A 198 3.66 -15.48 20.01
N THR A 199 4.75 -15.43 19.23
CA THR A 199 5.09 -14.31 18.35
C THR A 199 4.01 -14.10 17.27
N VAL A 200 3.51 -15.17 16.65
CA VAL A 200 2.38 -15.08 15.71
C VAL A 200 1.16 -14.46 16.38
N SER A 201 0.77 -14.96 17.56
CA SER A 201 -0.37 -14.42 18.32
C SER A 201 -0.18 -12.95 18.72
N ASP A 202 1.03 -12.57 19.14
CA ASP A 202 1.35 -11.20 19.55
C ASP A 202 1.24 -10.22 18.39
N TYR A 203 1.69 -10.61 17.19
CA TYR A 203 1.51 -9.78 15.98
C TYR A 203 0.04 -9.64 15.58
N ILE A 204 -0.76 -10.72 15.65
CA ILE A 204 -2.20 -10.63 15.35
C ILE A 204 -2.89 -9.68 16.34
N ASN A 205 -2.61 -9.83 17.64
CA ASN A 205 -3.17 -8.96 18.68
C ASN A 205 -2.76 -7.49 18.46
N ALA A 206 -1.50 -7.24 18.11
CA ALA A 206 -1.02 -5.89 17.81
C ALA A 206 -1.73 -5.30 16.58
N ALA A 207 -1.83 -6.06 15.48
CA ALA A 207 -2.56 -5.64 14.28
C ALA A 207 -4.02 -5.25 14.59
N HIS A 208 -4.73 -6.09 15.35
CA HIS A 208 -6.11 -5.84 15.77
C HIS A 208 -6.22 -4.59 16.66
N SER A 209 -5.27 -4.34 17.55
CA SER A 209 -5.26 -3.14 18.39
C SER A 209 -5.20 -1.83 17.58
N PHE A 210 -4.63 -1.89 16.37
CA PHE A 210 -4.52 -0.77 15.42
C PHE A 210 -5.60 -0.78 14.34
N ASN A 211 -6.62 -1.63 14.46
CA ASN A 211 -7.68 -1.86 13.47
C ASN A 211 -7.17 -2.36 12.09
N ALA A 212 -6.00 -3.01 12.07
CA ALA A 212 -5.47 -3.68 10.88
C ALA A 212 -5.91 -5.14 10.82
N ALA A 213 -6.21 -5.64 9.62
CA ALA A 213 -6.55 -7.04 9.40
C ALA A 213 -5.28 -7.91 9.36
N ALA A 214 -5.27 -9.05 10.06
CA ALA A 214 -4.22 -10.05 9.98
C ALA A 214 -4.62 -11.14 8.97
N ILE A 215 -3.85 -11.30 7.90
CA ILE A 215 -4.18 -12.19 6.79
C ILE A 215 -3.16 -13.33 6.69
N ASN A 216 -3.63 -14.56 6.88
CA ASN A 216 -2.86 -15.80 6.78
C ASN A 216 -2.42 -16.04 5.32
N TYR A 217 -1.13 -16.24 5.06
CA TYR A 217 -0.64 -16.72 3.76
C TYR A 217 -0.72 -18.24 3.66
N ASN A 218 -1.27 -18.76 2.55
CA ASN A 218 -1.04 -20.14 2.13
C ASN A 218 -1.32 -20.30 0.63
N LEU A 219 -0.70 -21.30 -0.01
CA LEU A 219 -1.00 -21.63 -1.40
C LEU A 219 -2.41 -22.22 -1.53
N MET A 220 -3.08 -21.94 -2.65
CA MET A 220 -4.33 -22.58 -3.05
C MET A 220 -4.25 -24.12 -3.11
N HIS A 221 -3.08 -24.65 -3.44
CA HIS A 221 -2.97 -25.97 -4.06
C HIS A 221 -1.60 -26.65 -3.90
N GLY A 222 -0.86 -26.37 -2.82
CA GLY A 222 0.46 -26.95 -2.57
C GLY A 222 0.48 -28.02 -1.46
N ALA A 223 1.32 -29.05 -1.62
CA ALA A 223 1.71 -29.97 -0.55
C ALA A 223 3.21 -30.27 -0.60
N PHE A 224 3.82 -30.56 0.54
CA PHE A 224 5.23 -30.98 0.59
C PHE A 224 5.45 -32.32 -0.12
N SER A 225 6.66 -32.53 -0.64
CA SER A 225 7.14 -33.87 -0.98
C SER A 225 6.95 -34.84 0.18
N GLY A 226 6.43 -36.04 -0.11
CA GLY A 226 6.10 -37.07 0.88
C GLY A 226 4.71 -36.93 1.52
N TYR A 227 3.83 -36.07 1.00
CA TYR A 227 2.46 -35.88 1.52
C TYR A 227 1.63 -37.18 1.58
N GLU A 228 1.92 -38.17 0.73
CA GLU A 228 1.22 -39.46 0.71
C GLU A 228 1.55 -40.32 1.94
N GLU A 229 2.72 -40.11 2.55
CA GLU A 229 3.27 -40.93 3.61
C GLU A 229 3.24 -40.22 4.98
N ASP A 230 2.97 -38.92 5.02
CA ASP A 230 3.04 -38.11 6.25
C ASP A 230 1.77 -38.20 7.14
N GLY A 231 0.81 -39.03 6.74
CA GLY A 231 -0.44 -39.26 7.48
C GLY A 231 -1.45 -38.11 7.39
N SER A 232 -1.21 -37.10 6.55
CA SER A 232 -2.13 -35.96 6.35
C SER A 232 -3.47 -36.36 5.75
N GLY A 233 -3.50 -37.45 4.96
CA GLY A 233 -4.68 -37.92 4.23
C GLY A 233 -4.86 -37.29 2.84
N VAL A 234 -3.87 -36.52 2.37
CA VAL A 234 -3.86 -35.97 1.02
C VAL A 234 -3.71 -37.10 -0.01
N ASN A 235 -4.55 -37.10 -1.04
CA ASN A 235 -4.60 -38.16 -2.05
C ASN A 235 -4.02 -37.70 -3.39
N TYR A 236 -3.11 -38.49 -3.96
CA TYR A 236 -2.49 -38.27 -5.27
C TYR A 236 -3.49 -38.03 -6.41
N GLN A 237 -4.68 -38.65 -6.36
CA GLN A 237 -5.72 -38.48 -7.38
C GLN A 237 -6.31 -37.07 -7.45
N TRP A 238 -6.05 -36.23 -6.45
CA TRP A 238 -6.46 -34.83 -6.43
C TRP A 238 -5.45 -33.91 -7.16
N GLY A 239 -4.31 -34.47 -7.60
CA GLY A 239 -3.19 -33.75 -8.21
C GLY A 239 -3.45 -33.18 -9.59
N LEU A 240 -2.51 -32.35 -10.05
CA LEU A 240 -2.36 -31.93 -11.45
C LEU A 240 -1.11 -32.53 -12.07
N PHE A 241 -1.15 -32.75 -13.39
CA PHE A 241 -0.16 -33.49 -14.15
C PHE A 241 0.21 -32.74 -15.43
N ASN A 242 1.48 -32.82 -15.84
CA ASN A 242 1.97 -32.19 -17.09
C ASN A 242 1.58 -32.98 -18.35
N ASP A 243 1.36 -34.29 -18.20
CA ASP A 243 1.25 -35.23 -19.31
C ASP A 243 -0.15 -35.86 -19.39
N ASN A 244 -0.51 -36.33 -20.59
CA ASN A 244 -1.69 -37.15 -20.84
C ASN A 244 -1.30 -38.40 -21.67
N PRO A 245 -1.37 -39.63 -21.11
CA PRO A 245 -1.89 -39.96 -19.79
C PRO A 245 -0.99 -39.45 -18.64
N PRO A 246 -1.54 -39.13 -17.47
CA PRO A 246 -0.78 -38.69 -16.30
C PRO A 246 0.33 -39.68 -15.90
N SER A 247 1.59 -39.24 -15.95
CA SER A 247 2.77 -40.04 -15.52
C SER A 247 3.52 -39.48 -14.32
N SER A 248 3.56 -38.16 -14.16
CA SER A 248 4.18 -37.49 -13.00
C SER A 248 3.33 -36.30 -12.58
N GLN A 249 3.05 -36.20 -11.29
CA GLN A 249 2.38 -35.02 -10.75
C GLN A 249 3.29 -33.81 -10.95
N TYR A 250 2.69 -32.67 -11.28
CA TYR A 250 3.38 -31.40 -11.38
C TYR A 250 3.86 -30.96 -10.00
N SER A 251 5.11 -30.51 -9.94
CA SER A 251 5.70 -29.97 -8.72
C SER A 251 6.69 -28.84 -9.04
N ASN A 252 6.86 -27.94 -8.07
CA ASN A 252 7.84 -26.87 -8.12
C ASN A 252 8.99 -27.20 -7.17
N PRO A 253 10.25 -27.31 -7.66
CA PRO A 253 11.39 -27.60 -6.81
C PRO A 253 11.65 -26.46 -5.83
N LEU A 254 12.08 -26.80 -4.62
CA LEU A 254 12.48 -25.85 -3.59
C LEU A 254 14.00 -25.84 -3.41
N PRO A 255 14.58 -24.76 -2.86
CA PRO A 255 16.00 -24.70 -2.57
C PRO A 255 16.48 -25.86 -1.68
N SER A 256 17.73 -26.29 -1.88
CA SER A 256 18.34 -27.32 -1.05
C SER A 256 18.41 -26.87 0.42
N GLY A 257 18.09 -27.79 1.35
CA GLY A 257 18.11 -27.53 2.79
C GLY A 257 16.81 -26.96 3.35
N TRP A 258 15.79 -26.74 2.53
CA TRP A 258 14.43 -26.40 2.97
C TRP A 258 13.69 -27.62 3.53
N ALA A 259 12.56 -27.39 4.20
CA ALA A 259 11.79 -28.44 4.87
C ALA A 259 11.19 -29.48 3.91
N SER A 260 11.11 -29.14 2.63
CA SER A 260 10.73 -30.04 1.54
C SER A 260 11.60 -29.79 0.31
N SER A 261 11.76 -30.81 -0.53
CA SER A 261 12.48 -30.70 -1.81
C SER A 261 11.64 -30.08 -2.93
N ALA A 262 10.31 -30.13 -2.83
CA ALA A 262 9.39 -29.60 -3.81
C ALA A 262 7.99 -29.40 -3.22
N LEU A 263 7.21 -28.52 -3.86
CA LEU A 263 5.76 -28.38 -3.65
C LEU A 263 5.01 -29.09 -4.78
N TYR A 264 4.28 -30.14 -4.45
CA TYR A 264 3.37 -30.83 -5.36
C TYR A 264 2.05 -30.09 -5.48
N ILE A 265 1.52 -30.08 -6.70
CA ILE A 265 0.41 -29.20 -7.08
C ILE A 265 -0.89 -29.97 -7.27
N PHE A 266 -1.97 -29.42 -6.73
CA PHE A 266 -3.32 -29.99 -6.73
C PHE A 266 -4.27 -29.23 -7.63
N ASN A 267 -5.32 -29.91 -8.08
CA ASN A 267 -6.34 -29.31 -8.94
C ASN A 267 -7.29 -28.45 -8.10
N PRO A 268 -7.33 -27.11 -8.28
CA PRO A 268 -8.23 -26.27 -7.50
C PRO A 268 -9.71 -26.54 -7.78
N ALA A 269 -10.06 -27.15 -8.91
CA ALA A 269 -11.43 -27.58 -9.20
C ALA A 269 -11.80 -28.92 -8.56
N ASN A 270 -10.85 -29.66 -7.98
CA ASN A 270 -11.14 -30.92 -7.29
C ASN A 270 -11.82 -30.63 -5.94
N THR A 271 -13.05 -31.10 -5.78
CA THR A 271 -13.86 -30.82 -4.58
C THR A 271 -13.34 -31.51 -3.33
N GLU A 272 -12.66 -32.65 -3.46
CA GLU A 272 -12.04 -33.34 -2.32
C GLU A 272 -10.81 -32.57 -1.81
N TRP A 273 -9.98 -32.04 -2.73
CA TRP A 273 -8.90 -31.12 -2.36
C TRP A 273 -9.45 -29.87 -1.67
N GLN A 274 -10.48 -29.23 -2.25
CA GLN A 274 -11.13 -28.07 -1.64
C GLN A 274 -11.63 -28.38 -0.22
N ASN A 275 -12.39 -29.47 -0.05
CA ASN A 275 -12.89 -29.88 1.26
C ASN A 275 -11.76 -30.11 2.26
N TYR A 276 -10.70 -30.79 1.83
CA TYR A 276 -9.52 -31.04 2.65
C TYR A 276 -8.86 -29.73 3.10
N ILE A 277 -8.43 -28.88 2.16
CA ILE A 277 -7.66 -27.69 2.48
C ILE A 277 -8.51 -26.65 3.23
N PHE A 278 -9.79 -26.51 2.90
CA PHE A 278 -10.68 -25.60 3.64
C PHE A 278 -10.89 -26.05 5.09
N ASN A 279 -10.94 -27.36 5.36
CA ASN A 279 -11.02 -27.84 6.74
C ASN A 279 -9.72 -27.60 7.50
N ARG A 280 -8.56 -27.73 6.85
CA ARG A 280 -7.27 -27.35 7.44
C ARG A 280 -7.17 -25.86 7.75
N GLU A 281 -7.68 -25.01 6.86
CA GLU A 281 -7.73 -23.57 7.13
C GLU A 281 -8.73 -23.22 8.24
N LYS A 282 -9.85 -23.95 8.38
CA LYS A 282 -10.75 -23.80 9.55
C LYS A 282 -10.04 -24.11 10.87
N GLU A 283 -9.19 -25.14 10.90
CA GLU A 283 -8.37 -25.46 12.08
C GLU A 283 -7.46 -24.27 12.42
N VAL A 284 -6.83 -23.65 11.42
CA VAL A 284 -6.04 -22.42 11.60
C VAL A 284 -6.87 -21.28 12.17
N PHE A 285 -8.01 -20.95 11.56
CA PHE A 285 -8.86 -19.84 12.02
C PHE A 285 -9.50 -20.08 13.41
N SER A 286 -9.57 -21.33 13.85
CA SER A 286 -9.97 -21.68 15.21
C SER A 286 -8.83 -21.50 16.22
N ALA A 287 -7.58 -21.72 15.80
CA ALA A 287 -6.40 -21.61 16.65
C ALA A 287 -5.84 -20.18 16.74
N PHE A 288 -5.93 -19.43 15.64
CA PHE A 288 -5.41 -18.08 15.48
C PHE A 288 -6.51 -17.16 14.93
N PRO A 289 -6.73 -15.98 15.53
CA PRO A 289 -7.81 -15.09 15.13
C PRO A 289 -7.48 -14.29 13.85
N PHE A 290 -6.95 -14.94 12.82
CA PHE A 290 -6.77 -14.31 11.50
C PHE A 290 -8.12 -13.86 10.91
N ASP A 291 -8.09 -12.76 10.17
CA ASP A 291 -9.25 -12.13 9.54
C ASP A 291 -9.52 -12.66 8.13
N GLY A 292 -8.51 -13.28 7.52
CA GLY A 292 -8.58 -13.73 6.14
C GLY A 292 -7.50 -14.69 5.73
N TRP A 293 -7.67 -15.21 4.51
CA TRP A 293 -6.69 -16.02 3.79
C TRP A 293 -6.21 -15.26 2.54
N HIS A 294 -4.91 -15.00 2.49
CA HIS A 294 -4.17 -14.65 1.29
C HIS A 294 -3.82 -15.95 0.56
N ILE A 295 -4.67 -16.29 -0.41
CA ILE A 295 -4.51 -17.44 -1.28
C ILE A 295 -3.45 -17.09 -2.31
N ASP A 296 -2.29 -17.71 -2.19
CA ASP A 296 -1.24 -17.56 -3.19
C ASP A 296 -1.35 -18.62 -4.30
N SER A 297 -0.82 -18.30 -5.48
CA SER A 297 -0.72 -19.20 -6.63
C SER A 297 0.67 -19.12 -7.24
N LEU A 298 1.17 -20.21 -7.81
CA LEU A 298 2.48 -20.24 -8.47
C LEU A 298 2.36 -19.97 -9.99
N GLY A 299 1.34 -19.22 -10.41
CA GLY A 299 0.96 -19.08 -11.81
C GLY A 299 0.24 -20.33 -12.34
N GLY A 300 0.27 -20.53 -13.67
CA GLY A 300 -0.43 -21.66 -14.26
C GLY A 300 -0.25 -21.83 -15.76
N GLY A 301 -1.22 -22.51 -16.34
CA GLY A 301 -1.29 -22.89 -17.74
C GLY A 301 -2.28 -24.04 -17.90
N ARG A 302 -2.22 -24.73 -19.03
CA ARG A 302 -3.00 -25.95 -19.26
C ARG A 302 -2.27 -27.17 -18.68
N MET A 303 -2.94 -27.88 -17.79
CA MET A 303 -2.47 -29.14 -17.18
C MET A 303 -3.53 -30.23 -17.37
N TYR A 304 -3.34 -31.40 -16.75
CA TYR A 304 -4.30 -32.49 -16.74
C TYR A 304 -4.65 -32.92 -15.31
N ASP A 305 -5.88 -33.35 -15.09
CA ASP A 305 -6.28 -34.05 -13.87
C ASP A 305 -5.82 -35.52 -13.90
N PHE A 306 -6.05 -36.26 -12.80
CA PHE A 306 -5.69 -37.68 -12.68
C PHE A 306 -6.35 -38.58 -13.75
N HIS A 307 -7.45 -38.15 -14.36
CA HIS A 307 -8.14 -38.89 -15.42
C HIS A 307 -7.70 -38.48 -16.83
N GLY A 308 -6.72 -37.56 -16.96
CA GLY A 308 -6.24 -37.05 -18.23
C GLY A 308 -7.15 -35.99 -18.86
N ASN A 309 -8.12 -35.44 -18.11
CA ASN A 309 -8.91 -34.32 -18.61
C ASN A 309 -8.08 -33.03 -18.55
N PRO A 310 -8.11 -32.19 -19.60
CA PRO A 310 -7.41 -30.92 -19.56
C PRO A 310 -8.04 -29.96 -18.53
N VAL A 311 -7.18 -29.29 -17.78
CA VAL A 311 -7.51 -28.25 -16.79
C VAL A 311 -6.80 -26.98 -17.19
N ASP A 312 -7.57 -25.96 -17.59
CA ASP A 312 -7.06 -24.61 -17.76
C ASP A 312 -7.10 -23.94 -16.37
N MET A 313 -5.93 -23.67 -15.79
CA MET A 313 -5.82 -23.32 -14.36
C MET A 313 -6.60 -22.08 -13.95
N ASP A 314 -6.54 -21.02 -14.75
CA ASP A 314 -7.24 -19.76 -14.52
C ASP A 314 -8.75 -19.97 -14.32
N GLN A 315 -9.36 -20.83 -15.14
CA GLN A 315 -10.79 -21.16 -15.06
C GLN A 315 -11.21 -21.84 -13.74
N THR A 316 -10.26 -22.38 -12.98
CA THR A 316 -10.53 -23.01 -11.67
C THR A 316 -10.58 -22.00 -10.52
N PHE A 317 -9.97 -20.81 -10.69
CA PHE A 317 -9.73 -19.88 -9.58
C PHE A 317 -11.02 -19.29 -9.03
N GLN A 318 -11.93 -18.83 -9.88
CA GLN A 318 -13.18 -18.21 -9.43
C GLN A 318 -14.00 -19.16 -8.53
N GLY A 319 -14.11 -20.43 -8.94
CA GLY A 319 -14.82 -21.45 -8.17
C GLY A 319 -14.15 -21.72 -6.82
N PHE A 320 -12.82 -21.89 -6.81
CA PHE A 320 -12.06 -22.10 -5.58
C PHE A 320 -12.21 -20.93 -4.61
N ILE A 321 -12.01 -19.70 -5.07
CA ILE A 321 -12.11 -18.48 -4.26
C ILE A 321 -13.50 -18.33 -3.64
N ASN A 322 -14.55 -18.54 -4.44
CA ASN A 322 -15.94 -18.44 -3.97
C ASN A 322 -16.24 -19.49 -2.89
N ASN A 323 -15.81 -20.74 -3.12
CA ASN A 323 -16.03 -21.83 -2.18
C ASN A 323 -15.22 -21.66 -0.90
N ALA A 324 -13.96 -21.19 -1.00
CA ALA A 324 -13.13 -20.86 0.15
C ALA A 324 -13.81 -19.81 1.03
N LYS A 325 -14.26 -18.70 0.42
CA LYS A 325 -14.96 -17.63 1.15
C LYS A 325 -16.24 -18.13 1.82
N ALA A 326 -17.06 -18.88 1.10
CA ALA A 326 -18.31 -19.43 1.64
C ALA A 326 -18.07 -20.44 2.78
N SER A 327 -17.03 -21.27 2.67
CA SER A 327 -16.67 -22.28 3.66
C SER A 327 -16.09 -21.67 4.93
N LEU A 328 -15.31 -20.60 4.80
CA LEU A 328 -14.53 -20.01 5.89
C LEU A 328 -15.25 -18.83 6.58
N GLY A 329 -16.07 -18.07 5.84
CA GLY A 329 -16.67 -16.83 6.36
C GLY A 329 -15.64 -15.75 6.68
N LYS A 330 -14.49 -15.78 6.01
CA LYS A 330 -13.33 -14.90 6.23
C LYS A 330 -13.05 -14.05 4.99
N SER A 331 -12.20 -13.02 5.15
CA SER A 331 -11.70 -12.26 3.99
C SER A 331 -10.85 -13.16 3.11
N ILE A 332 -10.93 -13.00 1.79
CA ILE A 332 -10.13 -13.72 0.80
C ILE A 332 -9.42 -12.73 -0.11
N VAL A 333 -8.10 -12.89 -0.21
CA VAL A 333 -7.25 -12.26 -1.22
C VAL A 333 -6.69 -13.38 -2.09
N PHE A 334 -6.56 -13.16 -3.39
CA PHE A 334 -5.96 -14.13 -4.31
C PHE A 334 -4.86 -13.48 -5.13
N ASN A 335 -3.66 -14.06 -5.11
CA ASN A 335 -2.53 -13.60 -5.93
C ASN A 335 -2.66 -14.07 -7.38
N SER A 336 -2.98 -13.13 -8.26
CA SER A 336 -2.99 -13.33 -9.71
C SER A 336 -1.60 -13.07 -10.30
N VAL A 337 -0.65 -14.00 -10.13
CA VAL A 337 0.76 -13.82 -10.53
C VAL A 337 0.87 -13.35 -11.98
N GLY A 338 1.47 -12.19 -12.19
CA GLY A 338 1.60 -11.56 -13.49
C GLY A 338 0.27 -11.32 -14.20
N ASN A 339 -0.78 -10.96 -13.46
CA ASN A 339 -2.18 -10.85 -13.89
C ASN A 339 -2.84 -12.17 -14.35
N TYR A 340 -2.17 -13.31 -14.24
CA TYR A 340 -2.76 -14.60 -14.60
C TYR A 340 -3.95 -14.93 -13.68
N GLY A 341 -5.13 -15.10 -14.25
CA GLY A 341 -6.36 -15.33 -13.48
C GLY A 341 -7.00 -14.07 -12.86
N GLN A 342 -6.48 -12.87 -13.16
CA GLN A 342 -7.01 -11.63 -12.57
C GLN A 342 -8.47 -11.38 -12.97
N LYS A 343 -8.88 -11.78 -14.17
CA LYS A 343 -10.27 -11.67 -14.62
C LYS A 343 -11.20 -12.55 -13.77
N GLU A 344 -10.77 -13.78 -13.50
CA GLU A 344 -11.49 -14.77 -12.72
C GLU A 344 -11.55 -14.34 -11.25
N ALA A 345 -10.46 -13.80 -10.70
CA ALA A 345 -10.44 -13.16 -9.39
C ALA A 345 -11.37 -11.93 -9.33
N GLY A 346 -11.36 -11.09 -10.38
CA GLY A 346 -12.28 -9.96 -10.60
C GLY A 346 -13.75 -10.36 -10.50
N ALA A 347 -14.11 -11.46 -11.16
CA ALA A 347 -15.46 -12.02 -11.16
C ALA A 347 -15.80 -12.86 -9.92
N SER A 348 -14.84 -13.11 -9.03
CA SER A 348 -15.03 -13.89 -7.80
C SER A 348 -15.54 -13.04 -6.63
N ASN A 349 -15.72 -13.70 -5.48
CA ASN A 349 -16.03 -13.08 -4.20
C ASN A 349 -14.79 -12.67 -3.39
N ALA A 350 -13.58 -12.65 -3.98
CA ALA A 350 -12.41 -12.04 -3.32
C ALA A 350 -12.74 -10.61 -2.84
N ASP A 351 -12.15 -10.17 -1.73
CA ASP A 351 -12.44 -8.86 -1.15
C ASP A 351 -11.69 -7.73 -1.87
N ILE A 352 -10.48 -8.03 -2.33
CA ILE A 352 -9.63 -7.15 -3.14
C ILE A 352 -8.97 -7.97 -4.25
N LEU A 353 -8.39 -7.29 -5.23
CA LEU A 353 -7.49 -7.88 -6.20
C LEU A 353 -6.05 -7.74 -5.71
N TYR A 354 -5.25 -8.77 -5.96
CA TYR A 354 -3.82 -8.76 -5.72
C TYR A 354 -3.10 -9.32 -6.95
N SER A 355 -2.03 -8.67 -7.37
CA SER A 355 -1.18 -9.17 -8.45
C SER A 355 0.28 -8.93 -8.14
N GLU A 356 1.07 -10.00 -8.20
CA GLU A 356 2.52 -9.92 -8.24
C GLU A 356 2.99 -9.57 -9.66
N MET A 357 3.84 -8.54 -9.80
CA MET A 357 4.19 -7.94 -11.09
C MET A 357 5.51 -8.47 -11.62
N TRP A 358 5.48 -9.03 -12.83
CA TRP A 358 6.63 -9.69 -13.45
C TRP A 358 6.89 -9.20 -14.87
N GLU A 359 8.15 -8.85 -15.15
CA GLU A 359 8.59 -8.46 -16.49
C GLU A 359 8.46 -9.62 -17.49
N GLY A 360 8.69 -10.86 -17.03
CA GLY A 360 8.50 -12.06 -17.84
C GLY A 360 7.04 -12.28 -18.29
N SER A 361 6.08 -11.67 -17.60
CA SER A 361 4.66 -11.67 -17.95
C SER A 361 4.24 -10.41 -18.72
N GLY A 362 5.20 -9.60 -19.17
CA GLY A 362 4.98 -8.37 -19.93
C GLY A 362 4.64 -7.15 -19.07
N GLN A 363 4.82 -7.21 -17.74
CA GLN A 363 4.62 -6.04 -16.88
C GLN A 363 5.95 -5.35 -16.61
N THR A 364 6.44 -4.60 -17.59
CA THR A 364 7.79 -4.02 -17.55
C THR A 364 7.77 -2.53 -17.27
N THR A 365 6.80 -1.80 -17.80
CA THR A 365 6.77 -0.34 -17.78
C THR A 365 5.85 0.22 -16.69
N TYR A 366 6.05 1.47 -16.30
CA TYR A 366 5.10 2.19 -15.41
C TYR A 366 3.66 2.14 -15.95
N ASN A 367 3.47 2.20 -17.27
CA ASN A 367 2.16 2.11 -17.89
C ASN A 367 1.54 0.71 -17.71
N ASP A 368 2.33 -0.36 -17.61
CA ASP A 368 1.83 -1.71 -17.36
C ASP A 368 1.28 -1.88 -15.93
N LEU A 369 1.89 -1.20 -14.95
CA LEU A 369 1.35 -1.14 -13.58
C LEU A 369 -0.03 -0.47 -13.58
N LYS A 370 -0.15 0.68 -14.25
CA LYS A 370 -1.43 1.37 -14.41
C LYS A 370 -2.47 0.50 -15.14
N ASN A 371 -2.08 -0.12 -16.25
CA ASN A 371 -2.96 -0.99 -17.03
C ASN A 371 -3.45 -2.20 -16.22
N SER A 372 -2.62 -2.76 -15.34
CA SER A 372 -3.01 -3.83 -14.42
C SER A 372 -4.12 -3.36 -13.47
N ILE A 373 -3.96 -2.19 -12.85
CA ILE A 373 -4.96 -1.61 -11.94
C ILE A 373 -6.26 -1.29 -12.68
N ASP A 374 -6.19 -0.69 -13.86
CA ASP A 374 -7.34 -0.36 -14.69
C ASP A 374 -8.09 -1.63 -15.15
N SER A 375 -7.35 -2.67 -15.56
CA SER A 375 -7.92 -3.95 -15.99
C SER A 375 -8.59 -4.69 -14.84
N GLY A 376 -7.98 -4.68 -13.64
CA GLY A 376 -8.60 -5.22 -12.43
C GLY A 376 -9.87 -4.46 -12.03
N THR A 377 -9.85 -3.13 -12.13
CA THR A 377 -11.04 -2.29 -11.91
C THR A 377 -12.16 -2.68 -12.87
N LEU A 378 -11.85 -2.83 -14.17
CA LEU A 378 -12.83 -3.27 -15.16
C LEU A 378 -13.35 -4.68 -14.88
N ALA A 379 -12.46 -5.63 -14.60
CA ALA A 379 -12.80 -7.03 -14.35
C ALA A 379 -13.69 -7.23 -13.12
N SER A 380 -13.56 -6.36 -12.12
CA SER A 380 -14.38 -6.36 -10.91
C SER A 380 -15.65 -5.49 -10.99
N GLY A 381 -15.90 -4.85 -12.13
CA GLY A 381 -17.00 -3.90 -12.30
C GLY A 381 -16.86 -2.64 -11.42
N GLY A 382 -15.63 -2.26 -11.06
CA GLY A 382 -15.31 -1.12 -10.21
C GLY A 382 -15.46 -1.37 -8.71
N ASN A 383 -15.71 -2.62 -8.28
CA ASN A 383 -16.07 -2.92 -6.89
C ASN A 383 -14.91 -3.37 -6.00
N LYS A 384 -13.74 -3.69 -6.58
CA LYS A 384 -12.57 -4.19 -5.83
C LYS A 384 -11.38 -3.28 -6.03
N ALA A 385 -10.71 -2.93 -4.93
CA ALA A 385 -9.41 -2.28 -4.98
C ALA A 385 -8.32 -3.27 -5.42
N THR A 386 -7.25 -2.75 -6.01
CA THR A 386 -6.11 -3.56 -6.49
C THR A 386 -4.86 -3.25 -5.68
N VAL A 387 -4.21 -4.29 -5.14
CA VAL A 387 -2.89 -4.24 -4.52
C VAL A 387 -1.89 -4.90 -5.45
N LEU A 388 -0.73 -4.29 -5.65
CA LEU A 388 0.37 -4.85 -6.43
C LEU A 388 1.53 -5.23 -5.51
N ALA A 389 2.19 -6.34 -5.80
CA ALA A 389 3.54 -6.62 -5.34
C ALA A 389 4.53 -6.34 -6.47
N ALA A 390 5.38 -5.35 -6.29
CA ALA A 390 6.28 -4.83 -7.32
C ALA A 390 7.70 -4.66 -6.73
N TYR A 391 8.40 -5.77 -6.55
CA TYR A 391 9.70 -5.80 -5.85
C TYR A 391 10.77 -4.94 -6.51
N MET A 392 11.19 -3.88 -5.83
CA MET A 392 12.13 -2.88 -6.33
C MET A 392 13.59 -3.36 -6.24
N ASP A 393 14.47 -2.84 -7.10
CA ASP A 393 15.93 -3.06 -7.04
C ASP A 393 16.36 -4.55 -7.03
N ARG A 394 15.56 -5.40 -7.70
CA ARG A 394 15.63 -6.86 -7.59
C ARG A 394 16.97 -7.48 -8.01
N ASN A 395 17.66 -6.91 -9.01
CA ASN A 395 19.00 -7.38 -9.39
C ASN A 395 20.05 -6.81 -8.45
N TYR A 396 19.90 -5.54 -8.08
CA TYR A 396 20.85 -4.82 -7.23
C TYR A 396 21.02 -5.48 -5.86
N GLN A 397 19.93 -6.01 -5.26
CA GLN A 397 20.01 -6.71 -3.98
C GLN A 397 20.94 -7.93 -3.99
N GLU A 398 21.20 -8.56 -5.15
CA GLU A 398 22.08 -9.73 -5.26
C GLU A 398 23.54 -9.43 -4.88
N ASN A 399 23.91 -8.14 -4.89
CA ASN A 399 25.23 -7.66 -4.46
C ASN A 399 25.38 -7.60 -2.93
N PHE A 400 24.30 -7.76 -2.18
CA PHE A 400 24.24 -7.60 -0.73
C PHE A 400 23.81 -8.88 -0.03
N ARG A 401 24.00 -8.90 1.29
CA ARG A 401 23.61 -10.02 2.16
C ARG A 401 23.00 -9.46 3.44
N GLU A 402 22.32 -10.29 4.21
CA GLU A 402 21.68 -9.86 5.47
C GLU A 402 22.65 -9.18 6.45
N PHE A 403 23.90 -9.61 6.51
CA PHE A 403 24.94 -9.02 7.38
C PHE A 403 25.78 -7.92 6.70
N ASN A 404 25.48 -7.57 5.45
CA ASN A 404 26.11 -6.49 4.70
C ASN A 404 25.09 -5.91 3.71
N GLN A 405 24.15 -5.15 4.27
CA GLN A 405 22.97 -4.67 3.57
C GLN A 405 23.30 -3.49 2.66
N GLY A 406 22.58 -3.40 1.54
CA GLY A 406 22.56 -2.23 0.66
C GLY A 406 21.38 -1.31 0.98
N TYR A 407 21.25 -0.23 0.23
CA TYR A 407 20.12 0.69 0.33
C TYR A 407 19.28 0.66 -0.94
N PHE A 408 17.95 0.72 -0.78
CA PHE A 408 17.05 0.93 -1.91
C PHE A 408 17.34 2.26 -2.63
N ASN A 409 17.12 2.30 -3.95
CA ASN A 409 17.15 3.52 -4.75
C ASN A 409 15.83 4.29 -4.55
N ALA A 410 15.90 5.37 -3.77
CA ALA A 410 14.72 6.19 -3.47
C ALA A 410 13.99 6.69 -4.74
N PRO A 411 14.67 7.23 -5.78
CA PRO A 411 13.99 7.62 -7.01
C PRO A 411 13.15 6.52 -7.67
N GLY A 412 13.68 5.31 -7.80
CA GLY A 412 12.97 4.16 -8.35
C GLY A 412 11.71 3.84 -7.53
N VAL A 413 11.86 3.75 -6.21
CA VAL A 413 10.77 3.46 -5.26
C VAL A 413 9.65 4.51 -5.37
N LEU A 414 9.98 5.79 -5.22
CA LEU A 414 8.99 6.87 -5.20
C LEU A 414 8.24 7.04 -6.53
N LEU A 415 8.91 6.83 -7.67
CA LEU A 415 8.24 6.85 -8.98
C LEU A 415 7.28 5.67 -9.18
N THR A 416 7.61 4.50 -8.64
CA THR A 416 6.73 3.33 -8.66
C THR A 416 5.51 3.55 -7.78
N ASP A 417 5.68 4.07 -6.57
CA ASP A 417 4.56 4.39 -5.68
C ASP A 417 3.67 5.48 -6.26
N ALA A 418 4.25 6.56 -6.80
CA ALA A 418 3.51 7.60 -7.51
C ALA A 418 2.65 6.99 -8.62
N THR A 419 3.21 6.07 -9.40
CA THR A 419 2.50 5.36 -10.48
C THR A 419 1.34 4.54 -9.93
N ILE A 420 1.57 3.71 -8.92
CA ILE A 420 0.57 2.81 -8.35
C ILE A 420 -0.56 3.62 -7.67
N PHE A 421 -0.21 4.60 -6.84
CA PHE A 421 -1.16 5.38 -6.06
C PHE A 421 -1.98 6.33 -6.94
N ALA A 422 -1.37 7.02 -7.90
CA ALA A 422 -2.08 7.86 -8.86
C ALA A 422 -3.04 7.03 -9.75
N SER A 423 -2.65 5.79 -10.07
CA SER A 423 -3.52 4.85 -10.80
C SER A 423 -4.69 4.33 -9.96
N GLY A 424 -4.64 4.50 -8.63
CA GLY A 424 -5.70 4.08 -7.70
C GLY A 424 -5.46 2.71 -7.06
N GLY A 425 -4.27 2.14 -7.23
CA GLY A 425 -3.84 0.90 -6.58
C GLY A 425 -3.18 1.14 -5.23
N ALA A 426 -2.66 0.06 -4.64
CA ALA A 426 -1.80 0.08 -3.46
C ALA A 426 -0.58 -0.82 -3.69
N HIS A 427 0.51 -0.57 -2.97
CA HIS A 427 1.75 -1.33 -3.07
C HIS A 427 2.00 -2.08 -1.76
N ILE A 428 2.12 -3.42 -1.84
CA ILE A 428 2.63 -4.20 -0.71
C ILE A 428 4.15 -4.23 -0.79
N GLU A 429 4.77 -3.37 0.01
CA GLU A 429 6.23 -3.24 0.02
C GLU A 429 6.78 -3.13 1.44
N LEU A 430 6.02 -2.60 2.40
CA LEU A 430 6.47 -2.34 3.77
C LEU A 430 6.10 -3.49 4.72
N GLY A 431 7.04 -3.91 5.54
CA GLY A 431 6.83 -4.99 6.50
C GLY A 431 7.93 -5.15 7.53
N ASP A 432 7.72 -6.06 8.48
CA ASP A 432 8.65 -6.33 9.59
C ASP A 432 9.18 -5.04 10.25
N GLY A 433 8.28 -4.06 10.44
CA GLY A 433 8.56 -2.77 11.04
C GLY A 433 8.85 -1.70 10.01
N THR A 434 10.12 -1.53 9.63
CA THR A 434 10.56 -0.55 8.63
C THR A 434 11.40 -1.19 7.53
N ASN A 435 11.18 -2.49 7.26
CA ASN A 435 11.80 -3.16 6.11
C ASN A 435 10.93 -2.95 4.85
N MET A 436 11.54 -3.23 3.70
CA MET A 436 10.89 -3.15 2.40
C MET A 436 11.24 -4.39 1.54
N LEU A 437 10.32 -4.84 0.70
CA LEU A 437 10.50 -5.99 -0.19
C LEU A 437 11.37 -5.67 -1.40
N SER A 438 12.46 -6.43 -1.56
CA SER A 438 13.30 -6.45 -2.78
C SER A 438 13.17 -7.75 -3.58
N LEU A 439 12.49 -8.76 -3.03
CA LEU A 439 12.32 -10.10 -3.61
C LEU A 439 10.98 -10.72 -3.20
N GLU A 440 10.57 -11.71 -3.99
CA GLU A 440 9.37 -12.53 -3.75
C GLU A 440 9.44 -13.37 -2.46
N TYR A 441 10.65 -13.71 -2.01
CA TYR A 441 10.87 -14.32 -0.69
C TYR A 441 10.97 -13.22 0.37
N PHE A 442 9.84 -12.90 1.00
CA PHE A 442 9.68 -11.75 1.91
C PHE A 442 10.68 -11.67 3.08
N PRO A 443 11.20 -12.79 3.62
CA PRO A 443 12.25 -12.74 4.63
C PRO A 443 13.59 -12.17 4.15
N ASN A 444 13.78 -11.94 2.84
CA ASN A 444 14.98 -11.32 2.33
C ASN A 444 15.15 -9.88 2.87
N LYS A 445 16.30 -9.62 3.50
CA LYS A 445 16.68 -8.31 4.07
C LYS A 445 18.00 -7.81 3.51
N HIS A 446 18.28 -8.05 2.22
CA HIS A 446 19.52 -7.61 1.59
C HIS A 446 19.60 -6.10 1.38
N LEU A 447 18.45 -5.44 1.22
CA LEU A 447 18.33 -4.00 1.14
C LEU A 447 17.54 -3.46 2.32
N ILE A 448 17.89 -2.25 2.76
CA ILE A 448 17.18 -1.48 3.78
C ILE A 448 16.85 -0.08 3.25
N MET A 449 15.83 0.54 3.82
CA MET A 449 15.52 1.94 3.51
C MET A 449 16.50 2.87 4.26
N SER A 450 16.96 3.93 3.57
CA SER A 450 17.61 5.06 4.24
C SER A 450 16.61 5.80 5.14
N ASP A 451 17.10 6.63 6.06
CA ASP A 451 16.21 7.42 6.91
C ASP A 451 15.47 8.51 6.12
N GLU A 452 16.07 8.99 5.03
CA GLU A 452 15.42 9.87 4.06
C GLU A 452 14.26 9.15 3.36
N LEU A 453 14.49 7.95 2.82
CA LEU A 453 13.44 7.20 2.12
C LEU A 453 12.28 6.84 3.06
N LYS A 454 12.56 6.48 4.32
CA LYS A 454 11.50 6.26 5.33
C LYS A 454 10.62 7.49 5.50
N LYS A 455 11.20 8.70 5.54
CA LYS A 455 10.45 9.96 5.67
C LYS A 455 9.65 10.26 4.40
N GLU A 456 10.25 10.05 3.23
CA GLU A 456 9.55 10.23 1.95
C GLU A 456 8.35 9.28 1.85
N LEU A 457 8.51 8.01 2.23
CA LEU A 457 7.42 7.04 2.23
C LEU A 457 6.35 7.35 3.29
N ARG A 458 6.71 7.88 4.46
CA ARG A 458 5.71 8.41 5.41
C ARG A 458 4.82 9.45 4.72
N ASN A 459 5.40 10.39 3.99
CA ASN A 459 4.63 11.39 3.24
C ASN A 459 3.77 10.75 2.15
N TYR A 460 4.27 9.77 1.41
CA TYR A 460 3.53 9.09 0.35
C TYR A 460 2.32 8.32 0.89
N TYR A 461 2.47 7.60 2.01
CA TYR A 461 1.38 6.89 2.66
C TYR A 461 0.37 7.83 3.36
N ASP A 462 0.84 8.91 4.00
CA ASP A 462 -0.03 9.98 4.51
C ASP A 462 -0.85 10.63 3.38
N PHE A 463 -0.21 10.88 2.23
CA PHE A 463 -0.86 11.43 1.04
C PHE A 463 -1.90 10.46 0.47
N MET A 464 -1.54 9.17 0.36
CA MET A 464 -2.43 8.12 -0.11
C MET A 464 -3.71 8.02 0.72
N VAL A 465 -3.62 8.23 2.04
CA VAL A 465 -4.78 8.27 2.94
C VAL A 465 -5.54 9.59 2.80
N SER A 466 -4.85 10.73 2.92
CA SER A 466 -5.47 12.07 2.90
C SER A 466 -6.33 12.29 1.65
N TYR A 467 -5.89 11.75 0.51
CA TYR A 467 -6.52 11.93 -0.80
C TYR A 467 -7.14 10.65 -1.37
N GLN A 468 -7.36 9.61 -0.55
CA GLN A 468 -7.92 8.33 -1.01
C GLN A 468 -9.24 8.48 -1.80
N ASN A 469 -10.05 9.49 -1.47
CA ASN A 469 -11.29 9.81 -2.16
C ASN A 469 -11.08 10.28 -3.62
N LEU A 470 -9.97 10.96 -3.92
CA LEU A 470 -9.62 11.40 -5.28
C LEU A 470 -8.79 10.35 -6.03
N LEU A 471 -7.95 9.58 -5.33
CA LEU A 471 -7.11 8.56 -5.92
C LEU A 471 -7.90 7.30 -6.34
N ARG A 472 -8.82 6.88 -5.46
CA ARG A 472 -9.50 5.58 -5.52
C ARG A 472 -10.94 5.60 -4.97
N GLY A 473 -11.56 6.77 -4.83
CA GLY A 473 -12.95 6.94 -4.34
C GLY A 473 -14.04 6.85 -5.41
N GLY A 474 -13.79 6.18 -6.54
CA GLY A 474 -14.77 5.97 -7.61
C GLY A 474 -14.69 6.96 -8.78
N LEU A 475 -13.53 7.56 -9.02
CA LEU A 475 -13.29 8.35 -10.24
C LEU A 475 -12.95 7.42 -11.42
N SER A 476 -13.33 7.83 -12.63
CA SER A 476 -13.06 7.09 -13.87
C SER A 476 -11.97 7.77 -14.69
N ASN A 477 -11.14 7.00 -15.38
CA ASN A 477 -10.15 7.54 -16.32
C ASN A 477 -10.83 8.37 -17.42
N THR A 478 -10.20 9.46 -17.81
CA THR A 478 -10.61 10.29 -18.95
C THR A 478 -9.44 10.45 -19.93
N HIS A 479 -9.73 11.00 -21.11
CA HIS A 479 -8.75 11.25 -22.16
C HIS A 479 -8.60 12.76 -22.41
N ASN A 480 -8.83 13.55 -21.37
CA ASN A 480 -8.77 15.00 -21.45
C ASN A 480 -7.31 15.44 -21.63
N ILE A 481 -7.11 16.48 -22.42
CA ILE A 481 -5.77 16.89 -22.86
C ILE A 481 -5.12 17.78 -21.81
N VAL A 482 -3.86 17.47 -21.48
CA VAL A 482 -3.00 18.24 -20.57
C VAL A 482 -1.77 18.72 -21.33
N TYR A 483 -1.48 20.02 -21.27
CA TYR A 483 -0.24 20.61 -21.74
C TYR A 483 0.51 21.27 -20.59
N LEU A 484 1.84 21.11 -20.60
CA LEU A 484 2.74 21.84 -19.73
C LEU A 484 3.57 22.79 -20.61
N HIS A 485 3.65 24.07 -20.23
CA HIS A 485 4.45 25.05 -20.98
C HIS A 485 5.93 24.69 -20.91
N ASP A 486 6.61 24.63 -22.07
CA ASP A 486 8.03 24.32 -22.23
C ASP A 486 8.52 22.99 -21.61
N ILE A 487 7.60 22.09 -21.27
CA ILE A 487 7.90 20.78 -20.70
C ILE A 487 7.27 19.70 -21.57
N ALA A 488 8.08 18.73 -22.01
CA ALA A 488 7.58 17.60 -22.79
C ALA A 488 6.68 16.71 -21.93
N THR A 489 5.51 16.33 -22.46
CA THR A 489 4.57 15.43 -21.79
C THR A 489 4.37 14.13 -22.56
N SER A 490 3.94 13.09 -21.85
CA SER A 490 3.46 11.84 -22.43
C SER A 490 2.21 11.33 -21.71
N THR A 491 1.49 10.39 -22.33
CA THR A 491 0.31 9.72 -21.73
C THR A 491 0.56 8.23 -21.44
N ASN A 492 1.76 7.75 -21.74
CA ASN A 492 2.15 6.34 -21.68
C ASN A 492 3.47 6.12 -20.93
N ALA A 493 3.83 7.05 -20.02
CA ALA A 493 5.08 7.02 -19.26
C ALA A 493 6.34 6.95 -20.14
N THR A 494 6.42 7.74 -21.20
CA THR A 494 7.65 7.80 -22.02
C THR A 494 8.81 8.40 -21.22
N PRO A 495 10.03 7.84 -21.26
CA PRO A 495 11.20 8.39 -20.58
C PRO A 495 11.47 9.85 -20.96
N ASN A 496 12.07 10.62 -20.05
CA ASN A 496 12.40 12.02 -20.24
C ASN A 496 11.20 12.92 -20.62
N THR A 497 10.03 12.63 -20.04
CA THR A 497 8.82 13.46 -20.14
C THR A 497 8.14 13.59 -18.78
N VAL A 498 7.19 14.50 -18.62
CA VAL A 498 6.21 14.41 -17.55
C VAL A 498 5.06 13.53 -18.03
N TRP A 499 4.84 12.40 -17.37
CA TRP A 499 3.70 11.54 -17.64
C TRP A 499 2.44 12.16 -17.04
N THR A 500 1.42 12.29 -17.88
CA THR A 500 0.13 12.88 -17.51
C THR A 500 -1.01 11.94 -17.82
N PHE A 501 -1.97 11.85 -16.89
CA PHE A 501 -3.27 11.23 -17.12
C PHE A 501 -4.32 11.83 -16.20
N THR A 502 -5.59 11.65 -16.57
CA THR A 502 -6.69 12.36 -15.94
C THR A 502 -7.81 11.42 -15.54
N LYS A 503 -8.50 11.77 -14.45
CA LYS A 503 -9.68 11.08 -13.94
C LYS A 503 -10.80 12.08 -13.71
N SER A 504 -12.06 11.62 -13.70
CA SER A 504 -13.22 12.46 -13.41
C SER A 504 -14.30 11.67 -12.68
N GLY A 505 -15.04 12.34 -11.81
CA GLY A 505 -16.12 11.77 -11.03
C GLY A 505 -16.43 12.61 -9.79
N ASN A 506 -17.63 12.47 -9.25
CA ASN A 506 -18.03 13.09 -7.96
C ASN A 506 -17.82 14.63 -7.90
N GLY A 507 -17.96 15.34 -9.02
CA GLY A 507 -17.76 16.79 -9.09
C GLY A 507 -16.29 17.25 -9.19
N TYR A 508 -15.36 16.31 -9.43
CA TYR A 508 -13.95 16.61 -9.59
C TYR A 508 -13.41 16.09 -10.92
N ASP A 509 -12.53 16.87 -11.53
CA ASP A 509 -11.52 16.36 -12.45
C ASP A 509 -10.18 16.29 -11.70
N VAL A 510 -9.43 15.21 -11.88
CA VAL A 510 -8.11 15.00 -11.28
C VAL A 510 -7.09 14.83 -12.40
N ILE A 511 -5.94 15.50 -12.26
CA ILE A 511 -4.80 15.41 -13.18
C ILE A 511 -3.61 14.93 -12.36
N HIS A 512 -2.95 13.88 -12.82
CA HIS A 512 -1.69 13.42 -12.25
C HIS A 512 -0.54 13.86 -13.17
N LEU A 513 0.51 14.41 -12.56
CA LEU A 513 1.78 14.72 -13.22
C LEU A 513 2.86 13.88 -12.54
N ILE A 514 3.47 12.93 -13.26
CA ILE A 514 4.59 12.12 -12.76
C ILE A 514 5.84 12.50 -13.54
N ASN A 515 6.88 12.94 -12.83
CA ASN A 515 8.08 13.51 -13.42
C ASN A 515 9.10 12.43 -13.80
N LEU A 516 9.17 12.11 -15.10
CA LEU A 516 10.17 11.19 -15.64
C LEU A 516 11.32 11.94 -16.37
N LEU A 517 11.46 13.26 -16.15
CA LEU A 517 12.53 14.06 -16.74
C LEU A 517 13.88 13.63 -16.17
N GLY A 518 14.82 13.28 -17.05
CA GLY A 518 16.13 12.73 -16.67
C GLY A 518 16.12 11.24 -16.30
N VAL A 519 14.96 10.58 -16.25
CA VAL A 519 14.87 9.13 -16.00
C VAL A 519 15.21 8.38 -17.31
N PRO A 520 16.18 7.45 -17.31
CA PRO A 520 16.73 6.87 -18.54
C PRO A 520 15.82 5.80 -19.19
N SER A 521 14.88 5.24 -18.43
CA SER A 521 13.97 4.19 -18.85
C SER A 521 12.59 4.39 -18.21
N ASN A 522 11.57 3.71 -18.73
CA ASN A 522 10.24 3.68 -18.14
C ASN A 522 9.96 2.34 -17.45
N HIS A 523 11.00 1.52 -17.23
CA HIS A 523 10.88 0.29 -16.48
C HIS A 523 10.68 0.63 -15.00
N TRP A 524 9.60 0.14 -14.41
CA TRP A 524 9.23 0.54 -13.05
C TRP A 524 10.17 -0.02 -11.98
N ARG A 525 10.79 -1.17 -12.22
CA ARG A 525 11.53 -1.91 -11.19
C ARG A 525 12.82 -1.21 -10.73
N ASP A 526 13.40 -0.34 -11.56
CA ASP A 526 14.79 0.12 -11.45
C ASP A 526 15.70 -1.02 -10.98
N ALA A 527 15.69 -2.14 -11.72
CA ALA A 527 16.20 -3.41 -11.20
C ALA A 527 17.65 -3.35 -10.69
N ASP A 528 18.45 -2.43 -11.25
CA ASP A 528 19.86 -2.21 -10.92
C ASP A 528 20.12 -0.98 -10.02
N ALA A 529 19.07 -0.36 -9.45
CA ALA A 529 19.12 0.77 -8.51
C ALA A 529 19.83 2.03 -9.06
N THR A 530 19.58 2.37 -10.34
CA THR A 530 20.33 3.37 -11.11
C THR A 530 19.60 4.68 -11.34
N TYR A 531 18.31 4.79 -10.99
CA TYR A 531 17.53 5.95 -11.37
C TYR A 531 18.02 7.20 -10.63
N PRO A 532 18.18 8.33 -11.35
CA PRO A 532 18.52 9.60 -10.74
C PRO A 532 17.26 10.24 -10.15
N VAL A 533 17.45 11.15 -9.20
CA VAL A 533 16.39 12.09 -8.79
C VAL A 533 15.92 12.86 -10.04
N PRO A 534 14.62 12.85 -10.38
CA PRO A 534 14.11 13.59 -11.53
C PRO A 534 14.40 15.08 -11.44
N ALA A 535 14.56 15.74 -12.59
CA ALA A 535 14.84 17.16 -12.62
C ALA A 535 13.66 17.98 -12.08
N LEU A 536 13.84 18.66 -10.95
CA LEU A 536 12.84 19.54 -10.33
C LEU A 536 12.35 20.59 -11.33
N GLN A 537 11.03 20.67 -11.50
CA GLN A 537 10.39 21.75 -12.25
C GLN A 537 9.74 22.72 -11.27
N SER A 538 9.86 24.02 -11.53
CA SER A 538 9.25 25.07 -10.70
C SER A 538 8.33 25.94 -11.54
N ASN A 539 7.23 26.40 -10.95
CA ASN A 539 6.22 27.24 -11.61
C ASN A 539 5.69 26.61 -12.91
N VAL A 540 5.36 25.32 -12.85
CA VAL A 540 4.83 24.54 -13.97
C VAL A 540 3.48 25.13 -14.40
N THR A 541 3.43 25.70 -15.61
CA THR A 541 2.19 26.24 -16.17
C THR A 541 1.43 25.14 -16.89
N VAL A 542 0.24 24.82 -16.39
CA VAL A 542 -0.64 23.75 -16.88
C VAL A 542 -1.79 24.35 -17.68
N LYS A 543 -2.06 23.80 -18.87
CA LYS A 543 -3.29 24.03 -19.63
C LYS A 543 -4.05 22.71 -19.74
N TYR A 544 -5.27 22.66 -19.20
CA TYR A 544 -6.10 21.46 -19.16
C TYR A 544 -7.44 21.71 -19.86
N TYR A 545 -7.80 20.83 -20.80
CA TYR A 545 -9.09 20.87 -21.50
C TYR A 545 -10.14 20.08 -20.70
N TYR A 546 -10.96 20.78 -19.93
CA TYR A 546 -11.89 20.18 -18.97
C TYR A 546 -13.25 19.76 -19.58
N GLY A 547 -13.44 19.99 -20.88
CA GLY A 547 -14.67 19.68 -21.60
C GLY A 547 -15.82 20.61 -21.23
N SER A 548 -16.84 20.06 -20.56
CA SER A 548 -18.05 20.78 -20.14
C SER A 548 -18.08 21.06 -18.63
N GLY A 549 -18.95 21.98 -18.22
CA GLY A 549 -19.14 22.37 -16.81
C GLY A 549 -18.49 23.70 -16.47
N THR A 550 -18.57 24.11 -15.21
CA THR A 550 -17.97 25.34 -14.69
C THR A 550 -16.88 25.02 -13.69
N VAL A 551 -15.66 25.53 -13.92
CA VAL A 551 -14.54 25.38 -12.98
C VAL A 551 -14.76 26.31 -11.78
N ASN A 552 -14.93 25.74 -10.59
CA ASN A 552 -15.16 26.48 -9.35
C ASN A 552 -13.85 26.76 -8.60
N SER A 553 -12.94 25.79 -8.57
CA SER A 553 -11.62 25.92 -7.96
C SER A 553 -10.61 25.00 -8.62
N VAL A 554 -9.33 25.38 -8.54
CA VAL A 554 -8.19 24.54 -8.94
C VAL A 554 -7.27 24.42 -7.73
N SER A 555 -7.06 23.20 -7.27
CA SER A 555 -6.17 22.89 -6.15
C SER A 555 -5.17 21.84 -6.55
N TRP A 556 -4.02 21.81 -5.88
CA TRP A 556 -3.00 20.79 -6.07
C TRP A 556 -2.38 20.40 -4.73
N ALA A 557 -1.85 19.18 -4.68
CA ALA A 557 -1.11 18.64 -3.54
C ALA A 557 -0.07 17.64 -4.06
N SER A 558 1.01 17.48 -3.30
CA SER A 558 2.08 16.53 -3.62
C SER A 558 2.68 15.94 -2.34
N PRO A 559 2.95 14.62 -2.27
CA PRO A 559 3.72 14.07 -1.15
C PRO A 559 5.16 14.62 -1.09
N ASP A 560 5.66 15.20 -2.18
CA ASP A 560 7.00 15.78 -2.28
C ASP A 560 7.07 17.24 -1.80
N TYR A 561 5.92 17.87 -1.53
CA TYR A 561 5.83 19.30 -1.21
C TYR A 561 5.00 19.56 0.04
N ASP A 562 5.62 20.17 1.05
CA ASP A 562 5.01 20.55 2.34
C ASP A 562 4.13 19.44 2.96
N ASN A 563 4.65 18.21 2.94
CA ASN A 563 4.04 17.02 3.53
C ASN A 563 2.60 16.76 3.03
N GLY A 564 2.34 16.93 1.74
CA GLY A 564 1.04 16.60 1.14
C GLY A 564 -0.05 17.67 1.31
N LYS A 565 0.28 18.87 1.79
CA LYS A 565 -0.69 19.95 1.98
C LYS A 565 -1.35 20.39 0.67
N THR A 566 -2.65 20.67 0.71
CA THR A 566 -3.39 21.28 -0.41
C THR A 566 -3.04 22.76 -0.57
N TYR A 567 -2.86 23.17 -1.83
CA TYR A 567 -2.74 24.55 -2.26
C TYR A 567 -3.79 24.87 -3.34
N THR A 568 -4.46 26.01 -3.20
CA THR A 568 -5.37 26.53 -4.25
C THR A 568 -4.61 27.48 -5.16
N SER A 569 -4.71 27.24 -6.47
CA SER A 569 -4.11 28.09 -7.49
C SER A 569 -5.14 29.05 -8.08
N SER A 570 -4.72 30.29 -8.34
CA SER A 570 -5.45 31.16 -9.25
C SER A 570 -5.44 30.55 -10.66
N PHE A 571 -6.55 30.67 -11.37
CA PHE A 571 -6.69 30.13 -12.71
C PHE A 571 -7.38 31.11 -13.64
N THR A 572 -7.22 30.88 -14.94
CA THR A 572 -7.98 31.55 -16.00
C THR A 572 -8.66 30.50 -16.86
N THR A 573 -9.86 30.77 -17.35
CA THR A 573 -10.55 29.91 -18.32
C THR A 573 -10.55 30.56 -19.70
N GLY A 574 -10.59 29.72 -20.71
CA GLY A 574 -10.70 30.15 -22.10
C GLY A 574 -11.31 29.05 -22.96
N SER A 575 -11.44 29.34 -24.25
CA SER A 575 -11.92 28.38 -25.24
C SER A 575 -11.16 28.60 -26.55
N ASP A 576 -10.80 27.52 -27.21
CA ASP A 576 -10.22 27.53 -28.55
C ASP A 576 -10.78 26.37 -29.38
N ASP A 577 -10.22 26.10 -30.57
CA ASP A 577 -10.69 25.05 -31.48
C ASP A 577 -10.68 23.63 -30.87
N ARG A 578 -9.98 23.41 -29.75
CA ARG A 578 -9.95 22.13 -29.01
C ARG A 578 -10.92 22.11 -27.83
N GLY A 579 -11.65 23.19 -27.58
CA GLY A 579 -12.68 23.29 -26.56
C GLY A 579 -12.29 24.18 -25.38
N ASN A 580 -13.08 24.06 -24.30
CA ASN A 580 -12.86 24.86 -23.10
C ASN A 580 -11.65 24.36 -22.32
N TYR A 581 -10.82 25.28 -21.86
CA TYR A 581 -9.63 24.99 -21.08
C TYR A 581 -9.50 25.89 -19.87
N VAL A 582 -8.74 25.40 -18.89
CA VAL A 582 -8.29 26.14 -17.72
C VAL A 582 -6.77 26.18 -17.71
N THR A 583 -6.21 27.34 -17.37
CA THR A 583 -4.76 27.56 -17.24
C THR A 583 -4.44 28.02 -15.82
N PHE A 584 -3.43 27.40 -15.21
CA PHE A 584 -2.98 27.68 -13.84
C PHE A 584 -1.51 27.27 -13.67
N THR A 585 -0.94 27.59 -12.51
CA THR A 585 0.45 27.25 -12.17
C THR A 585 0.51 26.34 -10.95
N VAL A 586 1.37 25.32 -11.02
CA VAL A 586 1.78 24.45 -9.90
C VAL A 586 3.20 24.86 -9.49
N GLN A 587 3.46 25.04 -8.20
CA GLN A 587 4.69 25.70 -7.74
C GLN A 587 5.94 24.83 -7.93
N SER A 588 5.80 23.52 -7.76
CA SER A 588 6.90 22.57 -7.75
C SER A 588 6.40 21.22 -8.25
N LEU A 589 7.19 20.53 -9.07
CA LEU A 589 6.99 19.14 -9.47
C LEU A 589 8.33 18.41 -9.32
N GLN A 590 8.45 17.57 -8.29
CA GLN A 590 9.65 16.76 -8.01
C GLN A 590 9.49 15.33 -8.54
N TYR A 591 8.59 14.52 -7.97
CA TYR A 591 8.25 13.19 -8.47
C TYR A 591 6.78 13.14 -8.92
N TRP A 592 5.86 13.61 -8.10
CA TRP A 592 4.42 13.46 -8.33
C TRP A 592 3.59 14.62 -7.78
N ASP A 593 2.80 15.23 -8.66
CA ASP A 593 1.74 16.15 -8.27
C ASP A 593 0.37 15.61 -8.64
N MET A 594 -0.59 15.79 -7.73
CA MET A 594 -2.01 15.62 -8.01
C MET A 594 -2.70 16.99 -8.00
N ILE A 595 -3.30 17.33 -9.14
CA ILE A 595 -4.18 18.50 -9.27
C ILE A 595 -5.61 18.00 -9.24
N TYR A 596 -6.49 18.70 -8.54
CA TYR A 596 -7.92 18.43 -8.56
C TYR A 596 -8.72 19.73 -8.75
N ILE A 597 -9.71 19.64 -9.61
CA ILE A 597 -10.51 20.76 -10.09
C ILE A 597 -11.94 20.49 -9.68
N ASN A 598 -12.48 21.31 -8.78
CA ASN A 598 -13.89 21.25 -8.45
C ASN A 598 -14.70 21.85 -9.61
N LYS A 599 -15.66 21.09 -10.13
CA LYS A 599 -16.45 21.45 -11.31
C LYS A 599 -17.94 21.17 -11.08
N SER A 600 -18.80 22.08 -11.53
CA SER A 600 -20.27 21.98 -11.48
C SER A 600 -20.93 21.86 -12.85
#